data_AF-A0AAU3IGR1-F1
#
_entry.id   AF-A0AAU3IGR1-F1
#
_cell.length_a   1.000
_cell.length_b   1.000
_cell.length_c   1.000
_cell.angle_alpha   90.00
_cell.angle_beta   90.00
_cell.angle_gamma   90.00
#
_symmetry.space_group_name_H-M   'P 1'
#
loop_
_entity.id
_entity.type
_entity.pdbx_description
1 polymer ?
#
loop_
_entity_poly.entity_id
_entity_poly.type
_entity_poly.pdbx_seq_one_letter_code
_entity_poly.pdbx_strand_id
1 'polypeptide(L)'
;MRRLFAVVALLAGFLLVPTRSDAALGNVAPWATATASYTSPWESVAAINDGIDPSRSNDLRNRRWGTWPQAGEQWALLTWPSAQTISSAQVYFFDDGGGVREPVSWRLQSWDGAAYADVPAAYPVAVDGYVTASFPAVTTTRLRIVLESGTAAVGLLEVKAFADTAAARSGWNPPAALVTPLDEVWRHTESGDRDPYGFRNFGWDQIMANGGSINYCVRWDSPAPVSAELRDRVHAALARSFGKWMNVMAGHDGWPYAEVPVKVVGWAVRDRATLQWDDDSVDVYVGDLRENAPQCAEPCGRFFNQSGAYPGCPGGASHHYDMSLWLTAGMDGGAGGDWGQRVGSEYLVDNLGSDDIHILLHEIGHGFGLDDFYDWTPAGQCCFLMKAGSATSVTEFDAWMLRDLWRHLKSRYGY
;
A
#
# COMPACT_ATOMS: atom_id res chain seq x y z
N MET A 1 -58.83 -34.42 12.25
CA MET A 1 -58.38 -33.22 12.99
C MET A 1 -56.94 -32.92 12.58
N ARG A 2 -56.74 -31.92 11.71
CA ARG A 2 -55.42 -31.45 11.27
C ARG A 2 -54.78 -30.67 12.43
N ARG A 3 -53.65 -31.11 12.96
CA ARG A 3 -52.87 -30.34 13.93
C ARG A 3 -51.78 -29.57 13.20
N LEU A 4 -51.94 -28.24 13.19
CA LEU A 4 -50.97 -27.25 12.75
C LEU A 4 -49.69 -27.37 13.57
N PHE A 5 -48.53 -27.43 12.91
CA PHE A 5 -47.25 -27.11 13.52
C PHE A 5 -47.10 -25.59 13.52
N ALA A 6 -47.04 -24.99 14.70
CA ALA A 6 -46.66 -23.59 14.87
C ALA A 6 -45.13 -23.49 14.83
N VAL A 7 -44.59 -22.90 13.77
CA VAL A 7 -43.19 -22.49 13.70
C VAL A 7 -43.09 -21.11 14.35
N VAL A 8 -42.42 -21.04 15.50
CA VAL A 8 -42.04 -19.78 16.13
C VAL A 8 -40.80 -19.26 15.39
N ALA A 9 -40.99 -18.25 14.53
CA ALA A 9 -39.88 -17.53 13.91
C ALA A 9 -39.36 -16.48 14.91
N LEU A 10 -38.15 -16.69 15.44
CA LEU A 10 -37.40 -15.64 16.11
C LEU A 10 -36.98 -14.59 15.07
N LEU A 11 -37.58 -13.40 15.14
CA LEU A 11 -37.10 -12.20 14.46
C LEU A 11 -35.84 -11.70 15.18
N ALA A 12 -34.67 -12.10 14.70
CA ALA A 12 -33.43 -11.41 15.00
C ALA A 12 -33.42 -10.09 14.21
N GLY A 13 -33.56 -8.97 14.91
CA GLY A 13 -33.41 -7.64 14.35
C GLY A 13 -31.98 -7.45 13.83
N PHE A 14 -31.79 -7.60 12.53
CA PHE A 14 -30.60 -7.11 11.86
C PHE A 14 -30.65 -5.57 11.88
N LEU A 15 -29.86 -4.97 12.77
CA LEU A 15 -29.28 -3.66 12.49
C LEU A 15 -28.55 -3.81 11.16
N LEU A 16 -29.11 -3.23 10.08
CA LEU A 16 -28.39 -3.04 8.83
C LEU A 16 -27.23 -2.10 9.13
N VAL A 17 -26.09 -2.67 9.51
CA VAL A 17 -24.79 -2.07 9.21
C VAL A 17 -24.73 -2.05 7.68
N PRO A 18 -24.55 -0.89 7.03
CA PRO A 18 -24.48 -0.83 5.58
C PRO A 18 -23.37 -1.78 5.13
N THR A 19 -23.75 -2.78 4.32
CA THR A 19 -22.82 -3.67 3.68
C THR A 19 -21.89 -2.85 2.79
N ARG A 20 -20.61 -3.23 2.76
CA ARG A 20 -19.45 -2.58 2.12
C ARG A 20 -19.53 -2.51 0.59
N SER A 21 -20.72 -2.43 0.00
CA SER A 21 -20.99 -2.57 -1.43
C SER A 21 -21.18 -1.25 -2.19
N ASP A 22 -21.28 -0.10 -1.51
CA ASP A 22 -21.22 1.22 -2.19
C ASP A 22 -19.82 1.85 -2.17
N ALA A 23 -18.86 1.20 -1.47
CA ALA A 23 -17.43 1.48 -1.61
C ALA A 23 -16.85 1.01 -2.97
N ALA A 24 -17.69 0.55 -3.90
CA ALA A 24 -17.30 -0.17 -5.10
C ALA A 24 -16.85 0.69 -6.30
N LEU A 25 -16.91 2.04 -6.26
CA LEU A 25 -16.55 2.87 -7.42
C LEU A 25 -15.70 4.13 -7.15
N GLY A 26 -15.21 4.35 -5.93
CA GLY A 26 -14.33 5.49 -5.64
C GLY A 26 -15.03 6.86 -5.53
N ASN A 27 -16.35 6.93 -5.32
CA ASN A 27 -17.04 8.19 -5.02
C ASN A 27 -16.68 8.70 -3.61
N VAL A 28 -16.05 9.86 -3.52
CA VAL A 28 -15.61 10.49 -2.27
C VAL A 28 -16.53 11.61 -1.78
N ALA A 29 -17.56 11.98 -2.54
CA ALA A 29 -18.47 13.08 -2.19
C ALA A 29 -19.20 12.89 -0.85
N PRO A 30 -19.66 11.69 -0.45
CA PRO A 30 -20.36 11.48 0.83
C PRO A 30 -19.50 11.78 2.08
N TRP A 31 -18.18 11.87 1.94
CA TRP A 31 -17.26 12.16 3.04
C TRP A 31 -16.89 13.65 3.15
N ALA A 32 -17.40 14.49 2.24
CA ALA A 32 -17.24 15.93 2.31
C ALA A 32 -18.30 16.58 3.20
N THR A 33 -17.93 17.72 3.78
CA THR A 33 -18.89 18.69 4.30
C THR A 33 -19.38 19.58 3.15
N ALA A 34 -20.69 19.59 2.92
CA ALA A 34 -21.33 20.41 1.90
C ALA A 34 -21.66 21.83 2.41
N THR A 35 -21.34 22.85 1.60
CA THR A 35 -21.73 24.25 1.82
C THR A 35 -22.13 24.89 0.50
N ALA A 36 -22.82 26.03 0.54
CA ALA A 36 -23.30 26.71 -0.66
C ALA A 36 -23.30 28.22 -0.51
N SER A 37 -23.31 28.90 -1.65
CA SER A 37 -23.54 30.35 -1.80
C SER A 37 -24.85 30.81 -1.15
N TYR A 38 -25.94 30.09 -1.44
CA TYR A 38 -27.27 30.32 -0.89
C TYR A 38 -28.05 29.00 -0.83
N THR A 39 -29.06 28.90 0.02
CA THR A 39 -30.01 27.77 0.06
C THR A 39 -31.39 28.30 0.41
N SER A 40 -32.41 27.97 -0.39
CA SER A 40 -33.80 28.37 -0.11
C SER A 40 -34.24 27.85 1.27
N PRO A 41 -35.10 28.57 2.01
CA PRO A 41 -35.43 28.23 3.41
C PRO A 41 -36.07 26.84 3.63
N TRP A 42 -36.65 26.24 2.59
CA TRP A 42 -37.27 24.90 2.61
C TRP A 42 -36.44 23.83 1.88
N GLU A 43 -35.22 24.17 1.46
CA GLU A 43 -34.26 23.30 0.78
C GLU A 43 -33.02 23.11 1.66
N SER A 44 -32.13 22.19 1.27
CA SER A 44 -30.99 21.82 2.09
C SER A 44 -29.78 21.49 1.23
N VAL A 45 -28.65 22.18 1.46
CA VAL A 45 -27.37 21.88 0.81
C VAL A 45 -26.87 20.46 1.11
N ALA A 46 -27.27 19.87 2.25
CA ALA A 46 -26.94 18.48 2.56
C ALA A 46 -27.54 17.46 1.56
N ALA A 47 -28.43 17.87 0.66
CA ALA A 47 -28.93 17.02 -0.40
C ALA A 47 -27.83 16.67 -1.42
N ILE A 48 -26.84 17.53 -1.65
CA ILE A 48 -25.93 17.36 -2.80
C ILE A 48 -24.95 16.20 -2.67
N ASN A 49 -24.86 15.55 -1.51
CA ASN A 49 -23.93 14.45 -1.28
C ASN A 49 -24.46 13.46 -0.23
N ASP A 50 -25.78 13.27 -0.16
CA ASP A 50 -26.37 12.34 0.80
C ASP A 50 -26.43 10.89 0.30
N GLY A 51 -25.99 10.66 -0.94
CA GLY A 51 -25.89 9.33 -1.55
C GLY A 51 -27.23 8.80 -2.05
N ILE A 52 -28.29 9.61 -2.08
CA ILE A 52 -29.59 9.21 -2.60
C ILE A 52 -29.63 9.45 -4.11
N ASP A 53 -29.73 8.38 -4.89
CA ASP A 53 -29.87 8.46 -6.34
C ASP A 53 -31.26 9.01 -6.73
N PRO A 54 -31.34 10.16 -7.42
CA PRO A 54 -32.63 10.74 -7.82
C PRO A 54 -33.25 9.99 -9.00
N SER A 55 -34.58 9.89 -8.99
CA SER A 55 -35.31 9.21 -10.07
C SER A 55 -35.62 10.09 -11.29
N ARG A 56 -35.62 11.42 -11.11
CA ARG A 56 -35.88 12.45 -12.13
C ARG A 56 -35.46 13.83 -11.60
N SER A 57 -35.34 14.85 -12.46
CA SER A 57 -34.94 16.20 -12.03
C SER A 57 -35.99 16.93 -11.20
N ASN A 58 -37.27 16.56 -11.29
CA ASN A 58 -38.34 17.07 -10.42
C ASN A 58 -38.65 16.08 -9.28
N ASP A 59 -37.63 15.58 -8.60
CA ASP A 59 -37.78 14.73 -7.43
C ASP A 59 -38.04 15.59 -6.18
N LEU A 60 -39.31 15.65 -5.78
CA LEU A 60 -39.76 16.38 -4.59
C LEU A 60 -39.89 15.48 -3.35
N ARG A 61 -39.61 14.17 -3.46
CA ARG A 61 -39.71 13.22 -2.35
C ARG A 61 -38.47 13.24 -1.48
N ASN A 62 -37.32 13.45 -2.09
CA ASN A 62 -36.03 13.53 -1.42
C ASN A 62 -35.63 14.97 -1.11
N ARG A 63 -34.59 15.13 -0.29
CA ARG A 63 -33.98 16.44 -0.07
C ARG A 63 -33.41 16.95 -1.40
N ARG A 64 -33.37 18.27 -1.54
CA ARG A 64 -32.85 18.96 -2.71
C ARG A 64 -32.20 20.26 -2.28
N TRP A 65 -31.26 20.71 -3.09
CA TRP A 65 -30.67 22.03 -2.95
C TRP A 65 -31.11 22.90 -4.13
N GLY A 66 -31.60 24.10 -3.84
CA GLY A 66 -31.94 25.10 -4.83
C GLY A 66 -31.71 26.51 -4.28
N THR A 67 -31.68 27.47 -5.20
CA THR A 67 -31.24 28.84 -4.88
C THR A 67 -32.33 29.90 -4.98
N TRP A 68 -33.60 29.53 -5.14
CA TRP A 68 -34.68 30.51 -5.34
C TRP A 68 -34.76 31.53 -4.17
N PRO A 69 -34.87 32.85 -4.42
CA PRO A 69 -35.03 33.50 -5.73
C PRO A 69 -33.72 34.04 -6.34
N GLN A 70 -32.54 33.60 -5.87
CA GLN A 70 -31.25 34.08 -6.36
C GLN A 70 -31.01 33.68 -7.82
N ALA A 71 -30.50 34.63 -8.60
CA ALA A 71 -30.10 34.47 -10.00
C ALA A 71 -28.60 34.82 -10.19
N GLY A 72 -28.10 34.59 -11.40
CA GLY A 72 -26.69 34.66 -11.77
C GLY A 72 -25.89 33.45 -11.30
N GLU A 73 -24.59 33.64 -11.13
CA GLU A 73 -23.67 32.61 -10.67
C GLU A 73 -23.98 32.19 -9.23
N GLN A 74 -24.23 30.90 -9.02
CA GLN A 74 -24.36 30.28 -7.70
C GLN A 74 -23.41 29.09 -7.59
N TRP A 75 -23.02 28.74 -6.38
CA TRP A 75 -22.13 27.60 -6.15
C TRP A 75 -22.54 26.72 -4.97
N ALA A 76 -22.21 25.44 -5.10
CA ALA A 76 -22.12 24.45 -4.03
C ALA A 76 -20.66 23.99 -3.87
N LEU A 77 -20.27 23.59 -2.67
CA LEU A 77 -18.88 23.26 -2.32
C LEU A 77 -18.84 21.98 -1.49
N LEU A 78 -18.03 21.04 -1.93
CA LEU A 78 -17.60 19.88 -1.16
C LEU A 78 -16.24 20.19 -0.51
N THR A 79 -16.16 20.07 0.82
CA THR A 79 -14.91 20.24 1.58
C THR A 79 -14.55 18.95 2.32
N TRP A 80 -13.34 18.43 2.07
CA TRP A 80 -12.81 17.26 2.78
C TRP A 80 -11.79 17.67 3.86
N PRO A 81 -11.66 16.89 4.95
CA PRO A 81 -10.65 17.13 5.98
C PRO A 81 -9.22 16.84 5.46
N SER A 82 -9.08 16.03 4.42
CA SER A 82 -7.81 15.72 3.74
C SER A 82 -7.96 15.82 2.23
N ALA A 83 -6.86 16.11 1.51
CA ALA A 83 -6.90 16.29 0.07
C ALA A 83 -7.33 14.98 -0.64
N GLN A 84 -8.20 15.13 -1.63
CA GLN A 84 -8.68 14.05 -2.49
C GLN A 84 -8.12 14.26 -3.90
N THR A 85 -7.65 13.18 -4.54
CA THR A 85 -7.28 13.17 -5.96
C THR A 85 -8.48 12.71 -6.77
N ILE A 86 -9.07 13.59 -7.57
CA ILE A 86 -10.35 13.38 -8.27
C ILE A 86 -10.11 13.52 -9.77
N SER A 87 -10.66 12.63 -10.61
CA SER A 87 -10.54 12.72 -12.08
C SER A 87 -11.89 12.72 -12.83
N SER A 88 -13.00 12.53 -12.13
CA SER A 88 -14.32 12.79 -12.69
C SER A 88 -15.33 13.17 -11.63
N ALA A 89 -16.40 13.85 -12.05
CA ALA A 89 -17.56 14.14 -11.20
C ALA A 89 -18.85 13.97 -11.99
N GLN A 90 -19.92 13.61 -11.28
CA GLN A 90 -21.27 13.55 -11.80
C GLN A 90 -22.16 14.52 -11.03
N VAL A 91 -23.08 15.18 -11.74
CA VAL A 91 -24.03 16.12 -11.17
C VAL A 91 -25.43 15.78 -11.66
N TYR A 92 -26.41 15.81 -10.76
CA TYR A 92 -27.82 15.69 -11.09
C TYR A 92 -28.52 17.02 -10.79
N PHE A 93 -29.05 17.69 -11.81
CA PHE A 93 -29.70 18.99 -11.66
C PHE A 93 -31.13 18.86 -11.12
N PHE A 94 -31.50 19.77 -10.22
CA PHE A 94 -32.87 19.95 -9.76
C PHE A 94 -33.61 20.88 -10.72
N ASP A 95 -34.78 20.47 -11.19
CA ASP A 95 -35.66 21.24 -12.07
C ASP A 95 -37.13 20.99 -11.62
N ASP A 96 -37.81 22.03 -11.15
CA ASP A 96 -39.22 21.96 -10.73
C ASP A 96 -40.22 22.36 -11.82
N GLY A 97 -39.74 22.71 -13.01
CA GLY A 97 -40.49 23.23 -14.13
C GLY A 97 -40.88 24.71 -13.99
N GLY A 98 -40.44 25.39 -12.93
CA GLY A 98 -40.87 26.72 -12.54
C GLY A 98 -39.73 27.58 -11.98
N GLY A 99 -39.69 27.72 -10.65
CA GLY A 99 -38.81 28.67 -9.95
C GLY A 99 -37.35 28.24 -9.91
N VAL A 100 -37.07 26.95 -10.08
CA VAL A 100 -35.73 26.37 -10.17
C VAL A 100 -35.63 25.51 -11.43
N ARG A 101 -34.62 25.77 -12.26
CA ARG A 101 -34.38 25.10 -13.53
C ARG A 101 -32.93 24.65 -13.65
N GLU A 102 -32.65 23.84 -14.65
CA GLU A 102 -31.29 23.47 -15.04
C GLU A 102 -30.45 24.72 -15.37
N PRO A 103 -29.13 24.73 -15.08
CA PRO A 103 -28.28 25.87 -15.36
C PRO A 103 -28.04 26.05 -16.86
N VAL A 104 -27.75 27.28 -17.31
CA VAL A 104 -27.32 27.51 -18.70
C VAL A 104 -25.89 27.05 -18.96
N SER A 105 -25.06 27.07 -17.92
CA SER A 105 -23.73 26.46 -17.94
C SER A 105 -23.29 26.12 -16.53
N TRP A 106 -22.33 25.21 -16.41
CA TRP A 106 -21.71 24.89 -15.15
C TRP A 106 -20.23 24.54 -15.34
N ARG A 107 -19.47 24.62 -14.26
CA ARG A 107 -18.07 24.21 -14.22
C ARG A 107 -17.66 23.76 -12.83
N LEU A 108 -16.57 23.01 -12.76
CA LEU A 108 -15.90 22.69 -11.50
C LEU A 108 -14.74 23.66 -11.28
N GLN A 109 -14.52 24.01 -10.02
CA GLN A 109 -13.31 24.68 -9.58
C GLN A 109 -12.66 23.89 -8.45
N SER A 110 -11.34 23.77 -8.49
CA SER A 110 -10.53 23.15 -7.43
C SER A 110 -9.79 24.23 -6.63
N TRP A 111 -9.60 24.00 -5.33
CA TRP A 111 -8.78 24.87 -4.50
C TRP A 111 -7.30 24.46 -4.58
N ASP A 112 -6.43 25.42 -4.91
CA ASP A 112 -4.98 25.21 -5.04
C ASP A 112 -4.18 25.52 -3.76
N GLY A 113 -4.85 25.96 -2.69
CA GLY A 113 -4.23 26.46 -1.46
C GLY A 113 -4.43 27.96 -1.23
N ALA A 114 -4.69 28.73 -2.30
CA ALA A 114 -4.83 30.18 -2.26
C ALA A 114 -6.07 30.70 -3.00
N ALA A 115 -6.45 30.08 -4.11
CA ALA A 115 -7.58 30.47 -4.95
C ALA A 115 -8.33 29.26 -5.51
N TYR A 116 -9.51 29.54 -6.08
CA TYR A 116 -10.25 28.55 -6.87
C TYR A 116 -9.85 28.68 -8.33
N ALA A 117 -9.39 27.59 -8.93
CA ALA A 117 -9.04 27.50 -10.34
C ALA A 117 -10.04 26.61 -11.09
N ASP A 118 -10.47 27.04 -12.28
CA ASP A 118 -11.36 26.27 -13.14
C ASP A 118 -10.70 24.94 -13.55
N VAL A 119 -11.44 23.84 -13.44
CA VAL A 119 -11.00 22.52 -13.87
C VAL A 119 -11.30 22.38 -15.38
N PRO A 120 -10.32 22.13 -16.24
CA PRO A 120 -10.57 21.97 -17.67
C PRO A 120 -11.33 20.66 -17.98
N ALA A 121 -12.59 20.77 -18.41
CA ALA A 121 -13.42 19.62 -18.80
C ALA A 121 -14.53 20.04 -19.77
N ALA A 122 -15.22 19.05 -20.35
CA ALA A 122 -16.53 19.28 -20.94
C ALA A 122 -17.62 19.21 -19.86
N TYR A 123 -18.58 20.14 -19.90
CA TYR A 123 -19.65 20.28 -18.90
C TYR A 123 -21.03 20.21 -19.55
N PRO A 124 -21.55 19.01 -19.86
CA PRO A 124 -22.87 18.86 -20.48
C PRO A 124 -23.99 19.21 -19.50
N VAL A 125 -25.10 19.73 -20.01
CA VAL A 125 -26.34 19.98 -19.24
C VAL A 125 -27.44 19.07 -19.77
N ALA A 126 -28.08 18.33 -18.87
CA ALA A 126 -29.21 17.46 -19.17
C ALA A 126 -30.09 17.30 -17.91
N VAL A 127 -31.40 17.16 -18.12
CA VAL A 127 -32.36 16.81 -17.07
C VAL A 127 -32.61 15.30 -17.04
N ASP A 128 -33.19 14.82 -15.94
CA ASP A 128 -33.57 13.42 -15.71
C ASP A 128 -32.40 12.41 -15.76
N GLY A 129 -31.21 12.86 -15.39
CA GLY A 129 -30.05 11.98 -15.24
C GLY A 129 -28.80 12.70 -14.74
N TYR A 130 -27.78 11.90 -14.41
CA TYR A 130 -26.45 12.43 -14.13
C TYR A 130 -25.77 12.90 -15.41
N VAL A 131 -25.24 14.12 -15.38
CA VAL A 131 -24.22 14.57 -16.33
C VAL A 131 -22.84 14.31 -15.76
N THR A 132 -21.89 13.90 -16.61
CA THR A 132 -20.52 13.56 -16.19
C THR A 132 -19.53 14.58 -16.75
N ALA A 133 -18.62 15.05 -15.91
CA ALA A 133 -17.41 15.78 -16.30
C ALA A 133 -16.19 14.93 -15.97
N SER A 134 -15.35 14.66 -16.98
CA SER A 134 -14.07 13.95 -16.84
C SER A 134 -12.92 14.89 -17.17
N PHE A 135 -11.85 14.85 -16.38
CA PHE A 135 -10.75 15.81 -16.42
C PHE A 135 -9.41 15.17 -15.98
N PRO A 136 -8.26 15.78 -16.33
CA PRO A 136 -6.99 15.41 -15.71
C PRO A 136 -7.10 15.50 -14.18
N ALA A 137 -6.53 14.52 -13.47
CA ALA A 137 -6.69 14.42 -12.03
C ALA A 137 -6.27 15.72 -11.31
N VAL A 138 -7.10 16.17 -10.36
CA VAL A 138 -6.81 17.31 -9.50
C VAL A 138 -6.78 16.84 -8.04
N THR A 139 -5.74 17.22 -7.31
CA THR A 139 -5.62 16.95 -5.86
C THR A 139 -6.05 18.19 -5.10
N THR A 140 -7.14 18.10 -4.34
CA THR A 140 -7.71 19.26 -3.63
C THR A 140 -8.46 18.86 -2.37
N THR A 141 -8.53 19.76 -1.38
CA THR A 141 -9.41 19.62 -0.21
C THR A 141 -10.80 20.20 -0.46
N ARG A 142 -11.00 20.93 -1.58
CA ARG A 142 -12.23 21.68 -1.86
C ARG A 142 -12.57 21.64 -3.34
N LEU A 143 -13.72 21.07 -3.68
CA LEU A 143 -14.26 21.04 -5.03
C LEU A 143 -15.56 21.85 -5.08
N ARG A 144 -15.56 22.94 -5.85
CA ARG A 144 -16.70 23.83 -6.01
C ARG A 144 -17.40 23.54 -7.34
N ILE A 145 -18.71 23.40 -7.28
CA ILE A 145 -19.61 23.26 -8.43
C ILE A 145 -20.23 24.64 -8.65
N VAL A 146 -19.91 25.28 -9.76
CA VAL A 146 -20.39 26.61 -10.12
C VAL A 146 -21.43 26.49 -11.22
N LEU A 147 -22.59 27.11 -11.00
CA LEU A 147 -23.78 27.04 -11.84
C LEU A 147 -24.17 28.45 -12.27
N GLU A 148 -24.37 28.67 -13.56
CA GLU A 148 -24.92 29.92 -14.07
C GLU A 148 -26.43 29.76 -14.33
N SER A 149 -27.23 30.63 -13.73
CA SER A 149 -28.69 30.60 -13.89
C SER A 149 -29.14 31.12 -15.25
N GLY A 150 -30.21 30.56 -15.80
CA GLY A 150 -30.93 31.15 -16.94
C GLY A 150 -31.98 32.17 -16.51
N THR A 151 -33.22 31.92 -16.92
CA THR A 151 -34.38 32.75 -16.55
C THR A 151 -34.97 32.42 -15.18
N ALA A 152 -34.47 31.38 -14.50
CA ALA A 152 -34.90 30.91 -13.19
C ALA A 152 -33.69 30.55 -12.32
N ALA A 153 -33.89 30.34 -11.01
CA ALA A 153 -32.83 29.92 -10.09
C ALA A 153 -32.31 28.51 -10.42
N VAL A 154 -31.20 28.09 -9.80
CA VAL A 154 -30.54 26.80 -10.07
C VAL A 154 -30.61 25.87 -8.86
N GLY A 155 -30.40 24.57 -9.09
CA GLY A 155 -30.38 23.60 -8.01
C GLY A 155 -29.74 22.27 -8.39
N LEU A 156 -29.39 21.48 -7.38
CA LEU A 156 -28.81 20.15 -7.48
C LEU A 156 -29.59 19.17 -6.61
N LEU A 157 -29.69 17.93 -7.11
CA LEU A 157 -30.21 16.80 -6.36
C LEU A 157 -29.09 15.95 -5.78
N GLU A 158 -27.98 15.73 -6.50
CA GLU A 158 -26.85 14.93 -6.03
C GLU A 158 -25.57 15.28 -6.81
N VAL A 159 -24.42 15.19 -6.16
CA VAL A 159 -23.07 15.33 -6.72
C VAL A 159 -22.24 14.13 -6.30
N LYS A 160 -21.61 13.46 -7.28
CA LYS A 160 -20.62 12.41 -7.05
C LYS A 160 -19.27 12.91 -7.52
N ALA A 161 -18.22 12.65 -6.74
CA ALA A 161 -16.84 13.01 -7.08
C ALA A 161 -16.01 11.74 -7.01
N PHE A 162 -15.47 11.29 -8.14
CA PHE A 162 -14.79 10.01 -8.22
C PHE A 162 -13.28 10.21 -8.10
N ALA A 163 -12.70 9.55 -7.10
CA ALA A 163 -11.26 9.45 -6.93
C ALA A 163 -10.60 8.95 -8.20
N ASP A 164 -9.40 9.47 -8.48
CA ASP A 164 -8.67 9.04 -9.64
C ASP A 164 -8.27 7.57 -9.52
N THR A 165 -9.01 6.74 -10.26
CA THR A 165 -8.78 5.31 -10.31
C THR A 165 -7.51 4.94 -11.06
N ALA A 166 -6.74 5.87 -11.65
CA ALA A 166 -5.39 5.57 -12.15
C ALA A 166 -4.37 5.51 -11.01
N ALA A 167 -4.31 6.51 -10.12
CA ALA A 167 -3.49 6.48 -8.91
C ALA A 167 -3.96 5.42 -7.89
N ALA A 168 -5.29 5.17 -7.82
CA ALA A 168 -5.83 4.09 -6.99
C ALA A 168 -5.68 2.69 -7.62
N ARG A 169 -5.63 2.55 -8.97
CA ARG A 169 -5.26 1.28 -9.64
C ARG A 169 -3.75 1.02 -9.59
N SER A 170 -2.92 2.07 -9.55
CA SER A 170 -1.49 1.96 -9.33
C SER A 170 -1.11 1.97 -7.85
N GLY A 171 -2.05 1.90 -6.91
CA GLY A 171 -1.77 1.92 -5.46
C GLY A 171 -0.83 3.03 -4.93
N TRP A 172 -0.50 4.03 -5.74
CA TRP A 172 0.57 4.99 -5.50
C TRP A 172 -0.03 6.32 -5.10
N ASN A 173 -0.05 6.57 -3.80
CA ASN A 173 -0.59 7.78 -3.21
C ASN A 173 0.13 8.08 -1.88
N PRO A 174 1.44 8.37 -1.90
CA PRO A 174 2.16 8.73 -0.68
C PRO A 174 1.58 10.02 -0.06
N PRO A 175 1.59 10.16 1.27
CA PRO A 175 1.32 11.45 1.91
C PRO A 175 2.14 12.57 1.28
N ALA A 176 1.56 13.76 1.11
CA ALA A 176 2.20 14.87 0.39
C ALA A 176 3.60 15.22 0.95
N ALA A 177 3.80 15.10 2.26
CA ALA A 177 5.07 15.34 2.92
C ALA A 177 6.17 14.31 2.57
N LEU A 178 5.80 13.14 2.05
CA LEU A 178 6.74 12.07 1.67
C LEU A 178 7.11 12.11 0.18
N VAL A 179 6.35 12.80 -0.67
CA VAL A 179 6.59 12.83 -2.13
C VAL A 179 8.01 13.30 -2.46
N THR A 180 8.44 14.45 -1.93
CA THR A 180 9.77 15.01 -2.18
C THR A 180 10.91 14.12 -1.65
N PRO A 181 10.92 13.69 -0.37
CA PRO A 181 12.00 12.84 0.11
C PRO A 181 12.04 11.45 -0.55
N LEU A 182 10.91 10.90 -1.01
CA LEU A 182 10.92 9.65 -1.79
C LEU A 182 11.60 9.84 -3.16
N ASP A 183 11.30 10.94 -3.86
CA ASP A 183 11.99 11.28 -5.13
C ASP A 183 13.50 11.51 -4.94
N GLU A 184 13.92 12.08 -3.81
CA GLU A 184 15.35 12.18 -3.46
C GLU A 184 16.00 10.81 -3.26
N VAL A 185 15.34 9.90 -2.53
CA VAL A 185 15.80 8.52 -2.34
C VAL A 185 15.91 7.80 -3.69
N TRP A 186 14.86 7.86 -4.52
CA TRP A 186 14.88 7.19 -5.81
C TRP A 186 16.01 7.68 -6.72
N ARG A 187 16.20 9.01 -6.85
CA ARG A 187 17.29 9.56 -7.65
C ARG A 187 18.66 9.15 -7.13
N HIS A 188 18.81 9.06 -5.82
CA HIS A 188 20.04 8.55 -5.21
C HIS A 188 20.28 7.09 -5.61
N THR A 189 19.27 6.23 -5.41
CA THR A 189 19.31 4.81 -5.79
C THR A 189 19.60 4.61 -7.29
N GLU A 190 18.98 5.39 -8.17
CA GLU A 190 19.17 5.32 -9.62
C GLU A 190 20.57 5.76 -10.06
N SER A 191 21.15 6.75 -9.38
CA SER A 191 22.48 7.26 -9.70
C SER A 191 23.64 6.44 -9.11
N GLY A 192 23.34 5.56 -8.15
CA GLY A 192 24.33 4.73 -7.47
C GLY A 192 24.71 3.45 -8.21
N ASP A 193 25.66 2.70 -7.66
CA ASP A 193 26.25 1.51 -8.28
C ASP A 193 25.37 0.24 -8.18
N ARG A 194 24.16 0.34 -7.63
CA ARG A 194 23.27 -0.83 -7.38
C ARG A 194 22.60 -1.38 -8.64
N ASP A 195 22.70 -0.68 -9.78
CA ASP A 195 22.09 -1.04 -11.07
C ASP A 195 20.64 -1.56 -10.93
N PRO A 196 19.70 -0.71 -10.45
CA PRO A 196 18.32 -1.12 -10.16
C PRO A 196 17.59 -1.67 -11.39
N TYR A 197 18.05 -1.40 -12.61
CA TYR A 197 17.43 -1.88 -13.85
C TYR A 197 18.07 -3.15 -14.41
N GLY A 198 19.36 -3.39 -14.20
CA GLY A 198 20.09 -4.53 -14.74
C GLY A 198 20.35 -5.65 -13.73
N PHE A 199 20.43 -5.36 -12.42
CA PHE A 199 20.65 -6.37 -11.39
C PHE A 199 19.41 -7.27 -11.20
N ARG A 200 19.61 -8.59 -11.11
CA ARG A 200 18.56 -9.63 -11.16
C ARG A 200 18.51 -10.54 -9.93
N ASN A 201 19.10 -10.10 -8.82
CA ASN A 201 19.13 -10.86 -7.58
C ASN A 201 18.57 -10.11 -6.36
N PHE A 202 17.88 -8.99 -6.53
CA PHE A 202 17.22 -8.37 -5.37
C PHE A 202 16.15 -9.31 -4.79
N GLY A 203 15.73 -9.07 -3.54
CA GLY A 203 14.63 -9.80 -2.90
C GLY A 203 13.36 -9.82 -3.76
N TRP A 204 13.12 -8.76 -4.54
CA TRP A 204 12.08 -8.72 -5.58
C TRP A 204 12.19 -9.87 -6.60
N ASP A 205 13.37 -10.05 -7.18
CA ASP A 205 13.66 -11.09 -8.17
C ASP A 205 13.57 -12.50 -7.59
N GLN A 206 13.96 -12.64 -6.32
CA GLN A 206 13.93 -13.91 -5.60
C GLN A 206 12.48 -14.34 -5.31
N ILE A 207 11.68 -13.44 -4.74
CA ILE A 207 10.26 -13.70 -4.44
C ILE A 207 9.48 -14.01 -5.73
N MET A 208 9.73 -13.25 -6.80
CA MET A 208 9.05 -13.45 -8.09
C MET A 208 9.41 -14.79 -8.73
N ALA A 209 10.69 -15.18 -8.71
CA ALA A 209 11.11 -16.48 -9.23
C ALA A 209 10.50 -17.66 -8.45
N ASN A 210 10.21 -17.46 -7.17
CA ASN A 210 9.69 -18.48 -6.27
C ASN A 210 8.16 -18.45 -6.09
N GLY A 211 7.47 -17.67 -6.93
CA GLY A 211 6.01 -17.60 -6.91
C GLY A 211 5.44 -17.09 -5.58
N GLY A 212 6.13 -16.15 -4.93
CA GLY A 212 5.64 -15.52 -3.70
C GLY A 212 6.18 -16.13 -2.41
N SER A 213 7.33 -16.81 -2.43
CA SER A 213 7.99 -17.29 -1.22
C SER A 213 9.49 -17.00 -1.25
N ILE A 214 10.16 -17.11 -0.11
CA ILE A 214 11.62 -16.96 -0.03
C ILE A 214 12.23 -18.07 0.83
N ASN A 215 13.32 -18.64 0.34
CA ASN A 215 14.05 -19.74 0.96
C ASN A 215 15.34 -19.20 1.59
N TYR A 216 15.61 -19.60 2.82
CA TYR A 216 16.79 -19.23 3.58
C TYR A 216 17.62 -20.44 3.93
N CYS A 217 18.94 -20.26 3.94
CA CYS A 217 19.84 -21.17 4.62
C CYS A 217 20.52 -20.47 5.79
N VAL A 218 20.51 -21.09 6.98
CA VAL A 218 21.16 -20.52 8.17
C VAL A 218 22.62 -20.95 8.21
N ARG A 219 23.53 -20.00 8.34
CA ARG A 219 24.97 -20.22 8.53
C ARG A 219 25.31 -19.94 10.00
N TRP A 220 25.35 -20.99 10.81
CA TRP A 220 25.62 -20.88 12.23
C TRP A 220 27.13 -20.88 12.51
N ASP A 221 27.72 -19.69 12.47
CA ASP A 221 29.14 -19.46 12.73
C ASP A 221 29.38 -19.17 14.22
N SER A 222 28.98 -20.12 15.06
CA SER A 222 29.12 -20.06 16.50
C SER A 222 29.37 -21.45 17.08
N PRO A 223 30.21 -21.59 18.13
CA PRO A 223 30.40 -22.86 18.81
C PRO A 223 29.23 -23.21 19.76
N ALA A 224 28.32 -22.27 20.02
CA ALA A 224 27.20 -22.49 20.94
C ALA A 224 26.25 -23.56 20.41
N PRO A 225 25.75 -24.47 21.28
CA PRO A 225 24.86 -25.54 20.85
C PRO A 225 23.49 -25.02 20.39
N VAL A 226 22.90 -25.69 19.41
CA VAL A 226 21.59 -25.36 18.83
C VAL A 226 20.64 -26.52 19.06
N SER A 227 19.66 -26.34 19.95
CA SER A 227 18.55 -27.28 20.11
C SER A 227 17.54 -27.15 18.95
N ALA A 228 16.67 -28.16 18.76
CA ALA A 228 15.55 -28.05 17.82
C ALA A 228 14.65 -26.84 18.13
N GLU A 229 14.39 -26.58 19.42
CA GLU A 229 13.62 -25.40 19.84
C GLU A 229 14.31 -24.09 19.43
N LEU A 230 15.63 -23.98 19.58
CA LEU A 230 16.36 -22.79 19.15
C LEU A 230 16.29 -22.62 17.63
N ARG A 231 16.49 -23.70 16.87
CA ARG A 231 16.34 -23.71 15.41
C ARG A 231 14.98 -23.16 14.98
N ASP A 232 13.91 -23.67 15.57
CA ASP A 232 12.54 -23.29 15.22
C ASP A 232 12.24 -21.84 15.62
N ARG A 233 12.76 -21.38 16.76
CA ARG A 233 12.65 -19.97 17.19
C ARG A 233 13.41 -19.02 16.26
N VAL A 234 14.58 -19.41 15.75
CA VAL A 234 15.33 -18.63 14.74
C VAL A 234 14.50 -18.50 13.46
N HIS A 235 13.90 -19.59 12.97
CA HIS A 235 13.01 -19.54 11.80
C HIS A 235 11.81 -18.61 12.05
N ALA A 236 11.13 -18.76 13.18
CA ALA A 236 9.98 -17.91 13.52
C ALA A 236 10.37 -16.42 13.61
N ALA A 237 11.52 -16.09 14.21
CA ALA A 237 12.03 -14.73 14.30
C ALA A 237 12.36 -14.13 12.93
N LEU A 238 13.03 -14.90 12.07
CA LEU A 238 13.33 -14.49 10.70
C LEU A 238 12.04 -14.26 9.89
N ALA A 239 11.08 -15.18 9.98
CA ALA A 239 9.79 -15.06 9.29
C ALA A 239 9.00 -13.83 9.75
N ARG A 240 8.98 -13.53 11.05
CA ARG A 240 8.37 -12.30 11.58
C ARG A 240 9.06 -11.05 11.04
N SER A 241 10.39 -10.99 11.10
CA SER A 241 11.16 -9.82 10.66
C SER A 241 11.00 -9.55 9.17
N PHE A 242 11.10 -10.58 8.33
CA PHE A 242 10.87 -10.46 6.88
C PHE A 242 9.41 -10.09 6.58
N GLY A 243 8.47 -10.67 7.33
CA GLY A 243 7.05 -10.38 7.22
C GLY A 243 6.72 -8.89 7.44
N LYS A 244 7.45 -8.16 8.29
CA LYS A 244 7.21 -6.72 8.47
C LYS A 244 7.40 -5.92 7.19
N TRP A 245 8.41 -6.27 6.37
CA TRP A 245 8.62 -5.63 5.08
C TRP A 245 7.59 -6.07 4.03
N MET A 246 7.22 -7.35 4.01
CA MET A 246 6.27 -7.84 3.00
C MET A 246 4.83 -7.42 3.28
N ASN A 247 4.44 -7.31 4.55
CA ASN A 247 3.10 -6.88 4.95
C ASN A 247 2.79 -5.45 4.49
N VAL A 248 3.79 -4.57 4.34
CA VAL A 248 3.53 -3.21 3.83
C VAL A 248 3.28 -3.17 2.32
N MET A 249 3.58 -4.26 1.59
CA MET A 249 3.37 -4.39 0.16
C MET A 249 2.02 -5.05 -0.19
N ALA A 250 1.42 -5.80 0.72
CA ALA A 250 0.16 -6.50 0.46
C ALA A 250 -0.94 -5.52 -0.03
N GLY A 251 -1.46 -5.76 -1.24
CA GLY A 251 -2.48 -4.92 -1.88
C GLY A 251 -1.97 -3.58 -2.44
N HIS A 252 -0.68 -3.32 -2.45
CA HIS A 252 -0.08 -2.09 -2.95
C HIS A 252 0.37 -2.22 -4.42
N ASP A 253 0.00 -1.25 -5.26
CA ASP A 253 0.51 -1.04 -6.63
C ASP A 253 0.73 -2.31 -7.48
N GLY A 254 -0.27 -3.20 -7.52
CA GLY A 254 -0.19 -4.43 -8.31
C GLY A 254 0.78 -5.49 -7.76
N TRP A 255 1.29 -5.33 -6.53
CA TRP A 255 2.04 -6.37 -5.84
C TRP A 255 1.18 -7.65 -5.75
N PRO A 256 1.66 -8.79 -6.28
CA PRO A 256 0.80 -9.94 -6.54
C PRO A 256 0.61 -10.87 -5.33
N TYR A 257 1.33 -10.65 -4.23
CA TYR A 257 1.36 -11.57 -3.10
C TYR A 257 0.75 -10.96 -1.84
N ALA A 258 -0.32 -11.58 -1.33
CA ALA A 258 -0.92 -11.18 -0.06
C ALA A 258 -0.02 -11.53 1.14
N GLU A 259 0.77 -12.61 1.01
CA GLU A 259 1.73 -13.09 2.00
C GLU A 259 2.97 -13.62 1.27
N VAL A 260 4.13 -13.50 1.90
CA VAL A 260 5.38 -14.07 1.40
C VAL A 260 5.98 -14.99 2.46
N PRO A 261 5.74 -16.31 2.38
CA PRO A 261 6.25 -17.24 3.37
C PRO A 261 7.78 -17.33 3.31
N VAL A 262 8.42 -17.29 4.48
CA VAL A 262 9.84 -17.58 4.66
C VAL A 262 10.01 -19.05 5.03
N LYS A 263 10.87 -19.76 4.29
CA LYS A 263 11.22 -21.16 4.57
C LYS A 263 12.70 -21.24 4.90
N VAL A 264 13.06 -21.86 6.03
CA VAL A 264 14.46 -22.25 6.25
C VAL A 264 14.61 -23.66 5.68
N VAL A 265 15.45 -23.80 4.65
CA VAL A 265 15.64 -25.06 3.90
C VAL A 265 16.96 -25.75 4.23
N GLY A 266 17.88 -25.05 4.90
CA GLY A 266 19.15 -25.63 5.28
C GLY A 266 19.84 -24.94 6.46
N TRP A 267 20.76 -25.67 7.07
CA TRP A 267 21.65 -25.22 8.14
C TRP A 267 23.09 -25.63 7.86
N ALA A 268 24.02 -24.67 7.91
CA ALA A 268 25.44 -24.90 7.82
C ALA A 268 26.12 -24.69 9.18
N VAL A 269 26.94 -25.64 9.59
CA VAL A 269 27.74 -25.60 10.83
C VAL A 269 29.18 -26.07 10.58
N ARG A 270 30.12 -25.65 11.45
CA ARG A 270 31.49 -26.17 11.42
C ARG A 270 31.54 -27.62 11.89
N ASP A 271 30.84 -27.92 12.97
CA ASP A 271 30.79 -29.22 13.62
C ASP A 271 29.33 -29.66 13.76
N ARG A 272 29.06 -30.90 13.35
CA ARG A 272 27.71 -31.49 13.49
C ARG A 272 27.27 -31.59 14.94
N ALA A 273 28.21 -31.74 15.87
CA ALA A 273 27.95 -31.83 17.31
C ALA A 273 27.34 -30.54 17.89
N THR A 274 27.47 -29.41 17.20
CA THR A 274 26.82 -28.15 17.57
C THR A 274 25.29 -28.25 17.47
N LEU A 275 24.76 -29.05 16.54
CA LEU A 275 23.32 -29.23 16.37
C LEU A 275 22.82 -30.38 17.27
N GLN A 276 22.02 -30.06 18.29
CA GLN A 276 21.43 -31.00 19.25
C GLN A 276 20.07 -31.55 18.79
N TRP A 277 19.96 -31.77 17.49
CA TRP A 277 18.81 -32.32 16.80
C TRP A 277 19.30 -33.10 15.58
N ASP A 278 18.53 -34.06 15.09
CA ASP A 278 18.89 -34.97 13.99
C ASP A 278 17.71 -35.39 13.09
N ASP A 279 16.61 -34.62 13.12
CA ASP A 279 15.51 -34.77 12.18
C ASP A 279 15.87 -34.32 10.75
N ASP A 280 14.99 -34.63 9.79
CA ASP A 280 15.13 -34.38 8.36
C ASP A 280 14.35 -33.14 7.87
N SER A 281 14.05 -32.19 8.78
CA SER A 281 13.26 -31.00 8.43
C SER A 281 13.94 -30.03 7.47
N VAL A 282 15.29 -30.06 7.42
CA VAL A 282 16.13 -29.18 6.60
C VAL A 282 17.42 -29.90 6.19
N ASP A 283 18.05 -29.44 5.11
CA ASP A 283 19.37 -29.93 4.72
C ASP A 283 20.45 -29.47 5.72
N VAL A 284 21.41 -30.35 6.06
CA VAL A 284 22.50 -30.04 6.98
C VAL A 284 23.84 -30.10 6.25
N TYR A 285 24.56 -28.98 6.27
CA TYR A 285 25.89 -28.84 5.69
C TYR A 285 26.93 -28.73 6.81
N VAL A 286 27.95 -29.58 6.79
CA VAL A 286 28.95 -29.67 7.87
C VAL A 286 30.35 -29.49 7.32
N GLY A 287 31.10 -28.56 7.91
CA GLY A 287 32.53 -28.41 7.65
C GLY A 287 32.90 -27.73 6.33
N ASP A 288 31.94 -27.36 5.49
CA ASP A 288 32.19 -26.49 4.34
C ASP A 288 32.31 -25.04 4.82
N LEU A 289 33.44 -24.38 4.51
CA LEU A 289 33.79 -23.05 5.01
C LEU A 289 34.13 -22.10 3.86
N ARG A 290 33.47 -20.95 3.86
CA ARG A 290 33.73 -19.80 2.97
C ARG A 290 33.76 -18.52 3.79
N GLU A 291 34.66 -17.60 3.43
CA GLU A 291 34.93 -16.37 4.21
C GLU A 291 35.19 -16.65 5.70
N ASN A 292 35.78 -17.82 6.00
CA ASN A 292 35.92 -18.36 7.35
C ASN A 292 34.59 -18.42 8.12
N ALA A 293 33.51 -18.92 7.52
CA ALA A 293 32.23 -19.24 8.17
C ALA A 293 31.58 -20.47 7.50
N PRO A 294 30.76 -21.26 8.22
CA PRO A 294 30.01 -22.37 7.63
C PRO A 294 29.21 -21.96 6.41
N GLN A 295 29.27 -22.74 5.33
CA GLN A 295 28.65 -22.43 4.04
C GLN A 295 27.60 -23.48 3.70
N CYS A 296 26.41 -23.02 3.28
CA CYS A 296 25.43 -23.90 2.65
C CYS A 296 25.85 -24.17 1.20
N ALA A 297 25.44 -25.29 0.61
CA ALA A 297 25.92 -25.68 -0.72
C ALA A 297 25.78 -24.55 -1.77
N GLU A 298 26.92 -23.98 -2.22
CA GLU A 298 26.94 -22.89 -3.21
C GLU A 298 26.13 -23.21 -4.48
N PRO A 299 26.13 -24.45 -5.02
CA PRO A 299 25.30 -24.81 -6.17
C PRO A 299 23.77 -24.69 -5.94
N CYS A 300 23.33 -24.60 -4.69
CA CYS A 300 21.94 -24.37 -4.29
C CYS A 300 21.61 -22.90 -3.99
N GLY A 301 22.62 -22.03 -3.85
CA GLY A 301 22.39 -20.63 -3.50
C GLY A 301 22.07 -19.77 -4.72
N ARG A 302 21.01 -18.95 -4.63
CA ARG A 302 20.60 -18.03 -5.70
C ARG A 302 21.68 -17.01 -6.03
N PHE A 303 22.42 -16.53 -5.03
CA PHE A 303 23.57 -15.63 -5.21
C PHE A 303 24.59 -16.19 -6.24
N PHE A 304 24.82 -17.50 -6.22
CA PHE A 304 25.73 -18.20 -7.14
C PHE A 304 25.05 -18.64 -8.44
N ASN A 305 23.72 -18.70 -8.48
CA ASN A 305 22.91 -19.23 -9.58
C ASN A 305 21.79 -18.26 -9.97
N GLN A 306 22.13 -17.03 -10.36
CA GLN A 306 21.15 -15.96 -10.61
C GLN A 306 20.18 -16.24 -11.76
N SER A 307 20.45 -17.25 -12.60
CA SER A 307 19.51 -17.75 -13.63
C SER A 307 18.31 -18.50 -13.07
N GLY A 308 18.37 -18.96 -11.81
CA GLY A 308 17.32 -19.76 -11.17
C GLY A 308 17.27 -21.24 -11.56
N ALA A 309 18.26 -21.76 -12.31
CA ALA A 309 18.22 -23.13 -12.86
C ALA A 309 18.89 -24.22 -11.99
N TYR A 310 19.66 -23.84 -10.96
CA TYR A 310 20.30 -24.71 -9.96
C TYR A 310 20.79 -26.11 -10.43
N PRO A 311 21.53 -26.24 -11.54
CA PRO A 311 21.86 -27.54 -12.13
C PRO A 311 22.80 -28.40 -11.27
N GLY A 312 23.55 -27.78 -10.36
CA GLY A 312 24.47 -28.47 -9.46
C GLY A 312 23.95 -28.65 -8.04
N CYS A 313 22.73 -28.21 -7.72
CA CYS A 313 22.19 -28.30 -6.37
C CYS A 313 21.86 -29.76 -6.01
N PRO A 314 22.46 -30.33 -4.95
CA PRO A 314 22.04 -31.62 -4.43
C PRO A 314 20.55 -31.57 -4.03
N GLY A 315 19.76 -32.55 -4.46
CA GLY A 315 18.30 -32.52 -4.30
C GLY A 315 17.55 -31.69 -5.37
N GLY A 316 18.28 -30.99 -6.25
CA GLY A 316 17.72 -30.22 -7.34
C GLY A 316 17.12 -28.88 -6.89
N ALA A 317 16.40 -28.21 -7.79
CA ALA A 317 15.90 -26.86 -7.55
C ALA A 317 14.94 -26.75 -6.36
N SER A 318 14.31 -27.83 -5.85
CA SER A 318 13.46 -27.74 -4.65
C SER A 318 14.24 -27.54 -3.34
N HIS A 319 15.56 -27.76 -3.35
CA HIS A 319 16.45 -27.60 -2.20
C HIS A 319 17.25 -26.28 -2.25
N HIS A 320 16.95 -25.40 -3.21
CA HIS A 320 17.66 -24.13 -3.33
C HIS A 320 17.34 -23.17 -2.18
N TYR A 321 18.26 -22.25 -1.90
CA TYR A 321 18.03 -21.11 -1.02
C TYR A 321 18.31 -19.80 -1.75
N ASP A 322 17.58 -18.75 -1.40
CA ASP A 322 17.73 -17.42 -1.98
C ASP A 322 18.67 -16.56 -1.15
N MET A 323 18.48 -16.60 0.17
CA MET A 323 19.18 -15.78 1.14
C MET A 323 19.92 -16.64 2.16
N SER A 324 21.03 -16.13 2.69
CA SER A 324 21.74 -16.73 3.81
C SER A 324 21.55 -15.89 5.08
N LEU A 325 21.15 -16.52 6.19
CA LEU A 325 21.18 -15.88 7.50
C LEU A 325 22.44 -16.32 8.24
N TRP A 326 23.44 -15.45 8.31
CA TRP A 326 24.70 -15.71 9.00
C TRP A 326 24.62 -15.24 10.45
N LEU A 327 24.89 -16.16 11.36
CA LEU A 327 24.86 -15.93 12.80
C LEU A 327 26.28 -16.09 13.32
N THR A 328 27.01 -14.99 13.40
CA THR A 328 28.44 -14.96 13.71
C THR A 328 28.67 -14.68 15.19
N ALA A 329 29.40 -15.56 15.86
CA ALA A 329 29.77 -15.36 17.26
C ALA A 329 30.62 -14.09 17.45
N GLY A 330 30.24 -13.26 18.42
CA GLY A 330 30.97 -12.05 18.80
C GLY A 330 30.98 -10.93 17.75
N MET A 331 30.12 -10.99 16.72
CA MET A 331 29.97 -9.90 15.77
C MET A 331 29.08 -8.79 16.35
N ASP A 332 29.58 -7.57 16.28
CA ASP A 332 28.80 -6.35 16.52
C ASP A 332 28.26 -5.78 15.19
N GLY A 333 27.07 -5.18 15.23
CA GLY A 333 26.42 -4.60 14.06
C GLY A 333 25.81 -5.66 13.12
N GLY A 334 25.62 -5.27 11.86
CA GLY A 334 25.03 -6.11 10.83
C GLY A 334 25.60 -5.81 9.44
N ALA A 335 25.34 -6.72 8.50
CA ALA A 335 25.54 -6.51 7.08
C ALA A 335 24.47 -7.27 6.29
N GLY A 336 23.99 -6.70 5.20
CA GLY A 336 22.86 -7.24 4.45
C GLY A 336 22.91 -6.88 2.97
N GLY A 337 22.21 -7.68 2.16
CA GLY A 337 22.12 -7.47 0.73
C GLY A 337 21.35 -8.58 0.03
N ASP A 338 21.59 -8.72 -1.27
CA ASP A 338 20.97 -9.70 -2.15
C ASP A 338 21.34 -11.17 -1.83
N TRP A 339 22.40 -11.37 -1.05
CA TRP A 339 22.88 -12.67 -0.58
C TRP A 339 22.31 -13.09 0.78
N GLY A 340 21.66 -12.18 1.50
CA GLY A 340 21.07 -12.41 2.82
C GLY A 340 21.51 -11.39 3.88
N GLN A 341 21.58 -11.83 5.13
CA GLN A 341 21.91 -10.99 6.28
C GLN A 341 22.97 -11.68 7.15
N ARG A 342 23.81 -10.88 7.79
CA ARG A 342 24.78 -11.31 8.79
C ARG A 342 24.64 -10.47 10.04
N VAL A 343 24.44 -11.12 11.17
CA VAL A 343 24.31 -10.48 12.50
C VAL A 343 25.04 -11.31 13.56
N GLY A 344 25.26 -10.70 14.72
CA GLY A 344 25.76 -11.42 15.90
C GLY A 344 24.85 -12.58 16.32
N SER A 345 25.43 -13.75 16.57
CA SER A 345 24.64 -14.93 16.99
C SER A 345 23.99 -14.71 18.35
N GLU A 346 24.73 -14.14 19.30
CA GLU A 346 24.31 -13.79 20.64
C GLU A 346 23.21 -12.73 20.58
N TYR A 347 23.43 -11.67 19.78
CA TYR A 347 22.45 -10.62 19.53
C TYR A 347 21.12 -11.18 19.03
N LEU A 348 21.14 -12.05 18.00
CA LEU A 348 19.89 -12.62 17.49
C LEU A 348 19.21 -13.47 18.56
N VAL A 349 19.94 -14.37 19.21
CA VAL A 349 19.41 -15.30 20.22
C VAL A 349 18.73 -14.54 21.37
N ASP A 350 19.37 -13.48 21.87
CA ASP A 350 18.85 -12.64 22.95
C ASP A 350 17.57 -11.89 22.53
N ASN A 351 17.36 -11.66 21.24
CA ASN A 351 16.24 -10.90 20.68
C ASN A 351 15.19 -11.76 19.97
N LEU A 352 15.26 -13.10 20.01
CA LEU A 352 14.31 -14.00 19.32
C LEU A 352 12.85 -13.80 19.73
N GLY A 353 12.60 -13.27 20.94
CA GLY A 353 11.27 -12.94 21.44
C GLY A 353 10.80 -11.52 21.14
N SER A 354 11.67 -10.66 20.59
CA SER A 354 11.29 -9.29 20.23
C SER A 354 10.37 -9.28 19.02
N ASP A 355 9.43 -8.33 19.02
CA ASP A 355 8.64 -8.02 17.82
C ASP A 355 9.53 -7.40 16.76
N ASP A 356 10.44 -6.49 17.14
CA ASP A 356 11.37 -5.80 16.26
C ASP A 356 12.81 -6.17 16.59
N ILE A 357 13.43 -6.99 15.74
CA ILE A 357 14.86 -7.32 15.81
C ILE A 357 15.61 -6.29 14.97
N HIS A 358 15.87 -5.13 15.57
CA HIS A 358 16.33 -3.91 14.89
C HIS A 358 17.40 -4.14 13.80
N ILE A 359 18.55 -4.73 14.12
CA ILE A 359 19.64 -4.89 13.15
C ILE A 359 19.19 -5.81 12.01
N LEU A 360 18.56 -6.94 12.33
CA LEU A 360 18.06 -7.86 11.31
C LEU A 360 17.03 -7.19 10.38
N LEU A 361 16.12 -6.37 10.92
CA LEU A 361 15.15 -5.63 10.11
C LEU A 361 15.83 -4.67 9.14
N HIS A 362 16.86 -3.95 9.60
CA HIS A 362 17.65 -3.04 8.77
C HIS A 362 18.35 -3.81 7.64
N GLU A 363 19.05 -4.91 7.97
CA GLU A 363 19.76 -5.71 6.97
C GLU A 363 18.83 -6.38 5.93
N ILE A 364 17.58 -6.71 6.29
CA ILE A 364 16.59 -7.19 5.33
C ILE A 364 16.24 -6.11 4.31
N GLY A 365 16.19 -4.84 4.71
CA GLY A 365 15.90 -3.71 3.81
C GLY A 365 16.87 -3.63 2.64
N HIS A 366 18.16 -3.84 2.89
CA HIS A 366 19.18 -3.86 1.83
C HIS A 366 18.97 -4.97 0.80
N GLY A 367 18.36 -6.09 1.19
CA GLY A 367 17.98 -7.16 0.26
C GLY A 367 17.01 -6.68 -0.82
N PHE A 368 16.22 -5.65 -0.56
CA PHE A 368 15.29 -5.03 -1.52
C PHE A 368 15.88 -3.83 -2.27
N GLY A 369 17.18 -3.55 -2.07
CA GLY A 369 17.86 -2.43 -2.72
C GLY A 369 17.74 -1.10 -1.97
N LEU A 370 17.17 -1.09 -0.76
CA LEU A 370 17.16 0.11 0.08
C LEU A 370 18.58 0.47 0.50
N ASP A 371 18.86 1.77 0.51
CA ASP A 371 20.19 2.28 0.79
C ASP A 371 20.47 2.48 2.27
N ASP A 372 21.75 2.63 2.59
CA ASP A 372 22.23 2.99 3.92
C ASP A 372 22.39 4.52 4.01
N PHE A 373 21.84 5.14 5.05
CA PHE A 373 21.78 6.62 5.14
C PHE A 373 22.78 7.15 6.18
N TYR A 374 24.07 6.98 5.93
CA TYR A 374 25.14 7.45 6.85
C TYR A 374 25.58 8.89 6.60
N ASP A 375 25.65 9.30 5.34
CA ASP A 375 26.29 10.55 4.90
C ASP A 375 25.29 11.57 4.35
N TRP A 376 24.02 11.19 4.19
CA TRP A 376 22.95 12.09 3.77
C TRP A 376 21.60 11.72 4.39
N THR A 377 20.61 12.59 4.26
CA THR A 377 19.24 12.35 4.75
C THR A 377 18.24 13.07 3.85
N PRO A 378 17.16 12.40 3.42
CA PRO A 378 16.10 13.04 2.64
C PRO A 378 15.42 14.20 3.38
N ALA A 379 14.98 15.20 2.63
CA ALA A 379 14.41 16.43 3.16
C ALA A 379 13.22 16.17 4.09
N GLY A 380 13.26 16.76 5.28
CA GLY A 380 12.17 16.68 6.26
C GLY A 380 12.01 15.32 6.93
N GLN A 381 12.89 14.35 6.66
CA GLN A 381 12.90 13.04 7.31
C GLN A 381 14.01 12.97 8.35
N CYS A 382 13.76 12.32 9.49
CA CYS A 382 14.79 12.24 10.54
C CYS A 382 14.91 10.89 11.24
N CYS A 383 13.86 10.07 11.25
CA CYS A 383 13.89 8.79 11.96
C CYS A 383 13.23 7.72 11.12
N PHE A 384 14.04 6.83 10.57
CA PHE A 384 13.60 5.68 9.80
C PHE A 384 14.66 4.59 9.89
N LEU A 385 14.24 3.34 9.78
CA LEU A 385 15.06 2.17 10.07
C LEU A 385 16.32 2.12 9.20
N MET A 386 16.21 2.47 7.91
CA MET A 386 17.36 2.49 6.99
C MET A 386 18.38 3.59 7.29
N LYS A 387 18.05 4.55 8.16
CA LYS A 387 19.02 5.44 8.78
C LYS A 387 19.42 4.85 10.12
N ALA A 388 20.48 4.03 10.08
CA ALA A 388 20.93 3.19 11.19
C ALA A 388 20.95 3.94 12.53
N GLY A 389 20.32 3.34 13.55
CA GLY A 389 20.24 3.90 14.90
C GLY A 389 19.21 5.02 15.11
N SER A 390 18.53 5.50 14.07
CA SER A 390 17.50 6.55 14.19
C SER A 390 16.10 6.02 14.47
N ALA A 391 15.83 4.75 14.18
CA ALA A 391 14.61 4.02 14.52
C ALA A 391 14.93 2.54 14.74
N THR A 392 14.13 1.84 15.55
CA THR A 392 14.37 0.41 15.90
C THR A 392 13.39 -0.55 15.21
N SER A 393 12.46 -0.02 14.42
CA SER A 393 11.39 -0.77 13.73
C SER A 393 11.13 -0.15 12.36
N VAL A 394 10.56 -0.92 11.43
CA VAL A 394 10.13 -0.41 10.11
C VAL A 394 9.13 0.74 10.31
N THR A 395 9.47 1.94 9.86
CA THR A 395 8.64 3.14 9.97
C THR A 395 7.74 3.33 8.75
N GLU A 396 6.85 4.32 8.82
CA GLU A 396 6.04 4.71 7.66
C GLU A 396 6.91 5.16 6.46
N PHE A 397 8.02 5.88 6.72
CA PHE A 397 8.90 6.31 5.64
C PHE A 397 9.63 5.12 5.02
N ASP A 398 10.10 4.15 5.81
CA ASP A 398 10.69 2.90 5.29
C ASP A 398 9.70 2.13 4.41
N ALA A 399 8.45 2.02 4.86
CA ALA A 399 7.40 1.36 4.11
C ALA A 399 7.14 2.05 2.75
N TRP A 400 7.13 3.39 2.74
CA TRP A 400 6.96 4.15 1.49
C TRP A 400 8.18 4.10 0.59
N MET A 401 9.41 4.05 1.13
CA MET A 401 10.61 3.81 0.32
C MET A 401 10.53 2.46 -0.38
N LEU A 402 10.15 1.39 0.35
CA LEU A 402 10.01 0.06 -0.25
C LEU A 402 8.95 0.04 -1.37
N ARG A 403 7.80 0.68 -1.13
CA ARG A 403 6.71 0.86 -2.10
C ARG A 403 7.14 1.65 -3.33
N ASP A 404 7.95 2.70 -3.14
CA ASP A 404 8.46 3.53 -4.22
C ASP A 404 9.44 2.78 -5.13
N LEU A 405 10.35 2.01 -4.53
CA LEU A 405 11.23 1.10 -5.27
C LEU A 405 10.39 0.12 -6.11
N TRP A 406 9.34 -0.47 -5.54
CA TRP A 406 8.43 -1.34 -6.29
C TRP A 406 7.77 -0.61 -7.46
N ARG A 407 7.22 0.59 -7.26
CA ARG A 407 6.61 1.40 -8.32
C ARG A 407 7.53 1.58 -9.52
N HIS A 408 8.82 1.82 -9.27
CA HIS A 408 9.81 2.00 -10.33
C HIS A 408 10.23 0.68 -11.00
N LEU A 409 10.23 -0.42 -10.26
CA LEU A 409 10.77 -1.71 -10.72
C LEU A 409 9.71 -2.70 -11.23
N LYS A 410 8.43 -2.54 -10.87
CA LYS A 410 7.38 -3.54 -11.08
C LYS A 410 7.16 -3.95 -12.53
N SER A 411 7.42 -3.03 -13.48
CA SER A 411 7.31 -3.29 -14.91
C SER A 411 8.25 -4.41 -15.39
N ARG A 412 9.37 -4.64 -14.68
CA ARG A 412 10.28 -5.78 -14.92
C ARG A 412 9.60 -7.14 -14.74
N TYR A 413 8.52 -7.17 -13.97
CA TYR A 413 7.77 -8.38 -13.63
C TYR A 413 6.38 -8.42 -14.30
N GLY A 414 6.06 -7.44 -15.15
CA GLY A 414 4.81 -7.39 -15.91
C GLY A 414 3.63 -6.72 -15.19
N TYR A 415 3.89 -5.82 -14.22
CA TYR A 415 2.89 -5.10 -13.42
C TYR A 415 2.97 -3.57 -13.54
#